data_AF-A0A5N5W0Z7-F1
#
_entry.id   AF-A0A5N5W0Z7-F1
#
_cell.length_a   1.000
_cell.length_b   1.000
_cell.length_c   1.000
_cell.angle_alpha   90.00
_cell.angle_beta   90.00
_cell.angle_gamma   90.00
#
_symmetry.space_group_name_H-M   'P 1'
#
loop_
_entity.id
_entity.type
_entity.pdbx_description
1 polymer ?
#
loop_
_entity_poly.entity_id
_entity_poly.type
_entity_poly.pdbx_seq_one_letter_code
_entity_poly.pdbx_strand_id
1 'polypeptide(L)'
;MHVPYGMDPEVTANAADVLVHRGWLVADADGRLTLTAQGHAGLAAAKEHMTRVRAELVGDITEEEYATAVSVLRRVTDNLA
;
A
#
# COMPACT_ATOMS: atom_id res chain seq x y z
N MET A 1 5.69 16.57 9.65
CA MET A 1 4.81 15.39 9.48
C MET A 1 5.57 14.39 8.63
N HIS A 2 5.95 13.22 9.17
CA HIS A 2 6.56 12.17 8.35
C HIS A 2 5.44 11.47 7.59
N VAL A 3 5.42 11.65 6.28
CA VAL A 3 4.46 10.97 5.41
C VAL A 3 5.00 9.55 5.17
N PRO A 4 4.23 8.50 5.46
CA PRO A 4 4.65 7.13 5.19
C PRO A 4 5.04 6.94 3.71
N TYR A 5 5.98 6.03 3.45
CA TYR A 5 6.43 5.65 2.10
C TYR A 5 7.13 6.76 1.30
N GLY A 6 7.53 7.89 1.91
CA GLY A 6 8.22 8.97 1.22
C GLY A 6 7.35 9.73 0.21
N MET A 7 6.03 9.61 0.33
CA MET A 7 5.07 10.25 -0.57
C MET A 7 4.98 11.75 -0.30
N ASP A 8 4.66 12.50 -1.35
CA ASP A 8 4.30 13.91 -1.22
C ASP A 8 3.06 14.07 -0.31
N PRO A 9 3.05 15.04 0.63
CA PRO A 9 1.90 15.29 1.50
C PRO A 9 0.58 15.53 0.75
N GLU A 10 0.62 16.23 -0.39
CA GLU A 10 -0.55 16.53 -1.21
C GLU A 10 -1.14 15.26 -1.82
N VAL A 11 -0.28 14.34 -2.27
CA VAL A 11 -0.71 13.03 -2.78
C VAL A 11 -1.43 12.23 -1.69
N THR A 12 -0.94 12.28 -0.46
CA THR A 12 -1.56 11.58 0.68
C THR A 12 -2.90 12.20 1.05
N ALA A 13 -3.01 13.53 1.04
CA ALA A 13 -4.26 14.24 1.28
C ALA A 13 -5.32 13.92 0.20
N ASN A 14 -4.94 13.98 -1.07
CA ASN A 14 -5.82 13.63 -2.19
C ASN A 14 -6.32 12.19 -2.10
N ALA A 15 -5.46 11.25 -1.70
CA ALA A 15 -5.87 9.86 -1.48
C ALA A 15 -6.88 9.73 -0.33
N ALA A 16 -6.68 10.45 0.77
CA ALA A 16 -7.61 10.48 1.89
C ALA A 16 -8.98 11.03 1.47
N ASP A 17 -9.02 12.13 0.70
CA ASP A 17 -10.26 12.72 0.19
C ASP A 17 -11.04 11.76 -0.70
N VAL A 18 -10.35 11.02 -1.58
CA VAL A 18 -10.99 9.98 -2.40
C VAL A 18 -11.60 8.88 -1.53
N LEU A 19 -10.91 8.46 -0.47
CA LEU A 19 -11.42 7.43 0.45
C LEU A 19 -12.58 7.94 1.31
N VAL A 20 -12.60 9.22 1.68
CA VAL A 20 -13.76 9.85 2.33
C VAL A 20 -14.94 9.92 1.35
N HIS A 21 -14.72 10.34 0.11
CA HIS A 21 -15.76 10.40 -0.93
C HIS A 21 -16.35 9.02 -1.23
N ARG A 22 -15.53 7.96 -1.19
CA ARG A 22 -15.97 6.57 -1.29
C ARG A 22 -16.71 6.06 -0.05
N GLY A 23 -16.79 6.83 1.02
CA GLY A 23 -17.38 6.41 2.30
C GLY A 23 -16.53 5.38 3.05
N TRP A 24 -15.25 5.23 2.70
CA TRP A 24 -14.34 4.29 3.35
C TRP A 24 -13.69 4.87 4.59
N LEU A 25 -13.44 6.18 4.59
CA LEU A 25 -12.95 6.92 5.74
C LEU A 25 -14.01 7.89 6.25
N VAL A 26 -13.97 8.14 7.56
CA VAL A 26 -14.71 9.21 8.21
C VAL A 26 -13.76 9.95 9.16
N ALA A 27 -13.89 11.28 9.19
CA ALA A 27 -13.19 12.13 10.14
C ALA A 27 -14.03 12.31 11.41
N ASP A 28 -13.42 12.23 12.58
CA ASP A 28 -14.04 12.67 13.83
C ASP A 28 -14.00 14.21 13.97
N ALA A 29 -14.50 14.73 15.10
CA ALA A 29 -14.53 16.16 15.38
C ALA A 29 -13.14 16.82 15.43
N ASP A 30 -12.08 16.04 15.70
CA ASP A 30 -10.69 16.49 15.72
C ASP A 30 -9.99 16.30 14.36
N GLY A 31 -10.73 15.85 13.34
CA GLY A 31 -10.22 15.60 11.99
C GLY A 31 -9.44 14.28 11.85
N ARG A 32 -9.51 13.37 12.83
CA ARG A 32 -8.83 12.08 12.75
C ARG A 32 -9.62 11.12 11.87
N LEU A 33 -8.94 10.51 10.90
CA LEU A 33 -9.55 9.58 9.96
C LEU A 33 -9.57 8.16 10.52
N THR A 34 -10.73 7.51 10.41
CA THR A 34 -10.93 6.09 10.77
C THR A 34 -11.68 5.36 9.65
N LEU A 35 -11.48 4.04 9.55
CA LEU A 35 -12.22 3.23 8.58
C LEU A 35 -13.66 3.02 9.01
N THR A 36 -14.59 3.21 8.08
CA THR A 36 -15.99 2.80 8.24
C THR A 36 -16.12 1.29 8.06
N ALA A 37 -17.31 0.71 8.29
CA ALA A 37 -17.57 -0.69 7.96
C ALA A 37 -17.34 -0.97 6.45
N GLN A 38 -17.77 -0.05 5.59
CA GLN A 38 -17.52 -0.12 4.15
C GLN A 38 -16.02 0.00 3.83
N GLY A 39 -15.29 0.85 4.55
CA GLY A 39 -13.84 0.95 4.43
C GLY A 39 -13.12 -0.34 4.79
N HIS A 40 -13.54 -1.05 5.85
CA HIS A 40 -13.00 -2.35 6.20
C HIS A 40 -13.26 -3.39 5.09
N ALA A 41 -14.48 -3.44 4.55
CA ALA A 41 -14.82 -4.33 3.44
C ALA A 41 -14.01 -4.02 2.17
N GLY A 42 -13.87 -2.73 1.84
CA GLY A 42 -13.07 -2.25 0.71
C GLY A 42 -11.58 -2.58 0.85
N LEU A 43 -11.00 -2.39 2.04
CA LEU A 43 -9.62 -2.76 2.34
C LEU A 43 -9.41 -4.28 2.23
N ALA A 44 -10.36 -5.09 2.71
CA ALA A 44 -10.29 -6.55 2.58
C ALA A 44 -10.28 -6.97 1.11
N ALA A 45 -11.19 -6.43 0.29
CA ALA A 45 -11.25 -6.69 -1.15
C ALA A 45 -9.97 -6.26 -1.88
N ALA A 46 -9.41 -5.09 -1.54
CA ALA A 46 -8.15 -4.62 -2.10
C ALA A 46 -6.98 -5.55 -1.74
N LYS A 47 -6.91 -6.02 -0.48
CA LYS A 47 -5.89 -6.99 -0.03
C LYS A 47 -6.01 -8.33 -0.76
N GLU A 48 -7.22 -8.83 -0.93
CA GLU A 48 -7.47 -10.06 -1.68
C GLU A 48 -7.02 -9.91 -3.14
N HIS A 49 -7.39 -8.81 -3.78
CA HIS A 49 -6.98 -8.51 -5.15
C HIS A 49 -5.45 -8.44 -5.28
N MET A 50 -4.78 -7.70 -4.39
CA MET A 50 -3.31 -7.59 -4.40
C MET A 50 -2.62 -8.92 -4.11
N THR A 51 -3.21 -9.78 -3.29
CA THR A 51 -2.68 -11.14 -3.03
C THR A 51 -2.71 -11.97 -4.31
N ARG A 52 -3.80 -11.90 -5.08
CA ARG A 52 -3.92 -12.60 -6.37
C ARG A 52 -2.93 -12.08 -7.40
N VAL A 53 -2.84 -10.76 -7.55
CA VAL A 53 -1.86 -10.12 -8.45
C VAL A 53 -0.45 -10.55 -8.07
N ARG A 54 -0.12 -10.59 -6.77
CA ARG A 54 1.19 -11.04 -6.31
C ARG A 54 1.45 -12.52 -6.65
N ALA A 55 0.45 -13.39 -6.50
CA ALA A 55 0.58 -14.79 -6.87
C ALA A 55 0.80 -14.96 -8.38
N GLU A 56 0.06 -14.22 -9.21
CA GLU A 56 0.24 -14.22 -10.67
C GLU A 56 1.61 -13.69 -11.10
N LEU A 57 2.08 -12.63 -10.43
CA LEU A 57 3.36 -11.99 -10.74
C LEU A 57 4.58 -12.83 -10.33
N VAL A 58 4.47 -13.58 -9.22
CA VAL A 58 5.54 -14.49 -8.76
C VAL A 58 5.47 -15.83 -9.50
N GLY A 59 4.29 -16.27 -9.93
CA GLY A 59 4.16 -17.50 -10.73
C GLY A 59 4.73 -18.73 -10.02
N ASP A 60 5.68 -19.40 -10.67
CA ASP A 60 6.38 -20.59 -10.18
C ASP A 60 7.72 -20.28 -9.49
N ILE A 61 8.06 -18.99 -9.31
CA ILE A 61 9.28 -18.56 -8.62
C ILE A 61 9.22 -19.03 -7.16
N THR A 62 10.25 -19.75 -6.74
CA THR A 62 10.39 -20.19 -5.36
C THR A 62 10.71 -19.03 -4.43
N GLU A 63 10.45 -19.20 -3.13
CA GLU A 63 10.80 -18.18 -2.13
C GLU A 63 12.31 -17.85 -2.13
N GLU A 64 13.16 -18.84 -2.38
CA GLU A 64 14.62 -18.69 -2.47
C GLU A 64 15.04 -17.86 -3.69
N GLU A 65 14.46 -18.14 -4.87
CA GLU A 65 14.72 -17.36 -6.09
C GLU A 65 14.25 -15.92 -5.94
N TYR A 66 13.06 -15.70 -5.35
CA TYR A 66 12.55 -14.37 -5.08
C TYR A 66 13.44 -13.60 -4.10
N ALA A 67 13.85 -14.24 -2.99
CA ALA A 67 14.74 -13.64 -2.01
C ALA A 67 16.11 -13.29 -2.61
N THR A 68 16.63 -14.15 -3.49
CA THR A 68 17.87 -13.92 -4.22
C THR A 68 17.74 -12.71 -5.14
N ALA A 69 16.66 -12.62 -5.92
CA ALA A 69 16.40 -11.49 -6.80
C ALA A 69 16.32 -10.17 -6.04
N VAL A 70 15.56 -10.12 -4.94
CA VAL A 70 15.45 -8.92 -4.08
C VAL A 70 16.80 -8.53 -3.48
N SER A 71 17.60 -9.50 -3.04
CA SER A 71 18.94 -9.25 -2.50
C SER A 71 19.88 -8.62 -3.54
N VAL A 72 19.86 -9.12 -4.78
CA VAL A 72 20.64 -8.56 -5.89
C VAL A 72 20.19 -7.14 -6.21
N LEU A 73 18.88 -6.89 -6.32
CA LEU A 73 18.35 -5.54 -6.58
C LEU A 73 18.73 -4.56 -5.47
N ARG A 74 18.64 -4.97 -4.20
CA ARG A 74 19.06 -4.12 -3.07
C ARG A 74 20.54 -3.74 -3.19
N ARG A 75 21.42 -4.70 -3.49
CA ARG A 75 22.86 -4.43 -3.69
C ARG A 75 23.12 -3.47 -4.85
N VAL A 76 22.34 -3.56 -5.94
CA VAL A 76 22.45 -2.60 -7.06
C VAL A 76 22.06 -1.20 -6.59
N THR A 77 20.98 -1.06 -5.82
CA THR A 77 20.58 0.23 -5.24
C THR A 77 21.63 0.78 -4.28
N ASP A 78 22.23 -0.07 -3.43
CA ASP A 78 23.27 0.34 -2.48
C ASP A 78 24.54 0.86 -3.20
N ASN A 79 24.85 0.36 -4.39
CA ASN A 79 25.99 0.83 -5.19
C ASN A 79 25.78 2.22 -5.83
N LEU A 80 24.53 2.70 -5.90
CA LEU A 80 24.18 3.99 -6.49
C LEU A 80 24.14 5.14 -5.46
N ALA A 81 24.30 4.81 -4.18
CA ALA A 81 24.37 5.76 -3.06
C ALA A 81 25.82 6.17 -2.76
#